data_AF-A0A8D7FKS3-F1
#
_entry.id   AF-A0A8D7FKS3-F1
#
_cell.length_a   1.000
_cell.length_b   1.000
_cell.length_c   1.000
_cell.angle_alpha   90.00
_cell.angle_beta   90.00
_cell.angle_gamma   90.00
#
_symmetry.space_group_name_H-M   'P 1'
#
loop_
_entity.id
_entity.type
_entity.pdbx_description
1 polymer ?
#
loop_
_entity_poly.entity_id
_entity_poly.type
_entity_poly.pdbx_seq_one_letter_code
_entity_poly.pdbx_strand_id
1 'polypeptide(L)'
;MPFEEELFLRTIYERARSIYCSRAIMTTSDGVWLNDNPFHFSLPILLFQLTVIFVVCKLTHAVLRRLGQPLIISQIMVPSVLTQAGIIVGPDMLSRNLKFQYLIYEPQSYEQLSIVGIFGCIMYFFVVGVKADLGLIPKVGKKPVAIALFCTLLPVVSVYITATALRHKIPPPNSTSSAPSSAASCINTYVLSVKIGSPLRALEALSCLAALVVIIMFVLRPLVLWLIRRTPEGALLDEASFVAVLLMAFVCALLAGIIGYDVFTGPFFFGLVLPGGAPLGATLVERMDRMVMGLFLPVAIVQAGTRMRMLLLTDTLRWGLFELFLVICVVSKFLGVILPCLYCKMPHRDTVSLALMMTTKGIYEIVAATLWQDDRVRFLQHPPPPAAD
;
A
#
# COMPACT_ATOMS: atom_id res chain seq x y z
N MET A 1 -10.59 34.90 -4.68
CA MET A 1 -9.21 35.24 -5.06
C MET A 1 -8.76 34.26 -6.13
N PRO A 2 -8.89 34.58 -7.43
CA PRO A 2 -8.69 33.60 -8.52
C PRO A 2 -7.28 33.62 -9.16
N PHE A 3 -6.42 34.58 -8.82
CA PHE A 3 -5.16 34.81 -9.54
C PHE A 3 -3.99 33.92 -9.09
N GLU A 4 -3.94 33.53 -7.81
CA GLU A 4 -2.88 32.61 -7.32
C GLU A 4 -3.08 31.15 -7.75
N GLU A 5 -4.32 30.73 -7.98
CA GLU A 5 -4.66 29.36 -8.35
C GLU A 5 -4.37 29.10 -9.84
N GLU A 6 -4.57 30.10 -10.71
CA GLU A 6 -4.14 30.08 -12.11
C GLU A 6 -2.61 30.05 -12.24
N LEU A 7 -1.90 30.78 -11.38
CA LEU A 7 -0.43 30.74 -11.33
C LEU A 7 0.07 29.38 -10.83
N PHE A 8 -0.58 28.80 -9.82
CA PHE A 8 -0.26 27.46 -9.31
C PHE A 8 -0.52 26.37 -10.36
N LEU A 9 -1.65 26.44 -11.07
CA LEU A 9 -1.97 25.52 -12.16
C LEU A 9 -1.04 25.70 -13.36
N ARG A 10 -0.68 26.94 -13.74
CA ARG A 10 0.36 27.19 -14.76
C ARG A 10 1.71 26.65 -14.33
N THR A 11 2.09 26.80 -13.06
CA THR A 11 3.38 26.30 -12.53
C THR A 11 3.41 24.77 -12.52
N ILE A 12 2.30 24.11 -12.18
CA ILE A 12 2.18 22.64 -12.25
C ILE A 12 2.13 22.16 -13.70
N TYR A 13 1.41 22.85 -14.57
CA TYR A 13 1.27 22.51 -15.99
C TYR A 13 2.58 22.71 -16.76
N GLU A 14 3.35 23.77 -16.46
CA GLU A 14 4.70 23.98 -16.99
C GLU A 14 5.71 22.97 -16.40
N ARG A 15 5.61 22.64 -15.11
CA ARG A 15 6.45 21.61 -14.46
C ARG A 15 6.14 20.19 -14.90
N ALA A 16 4.93 19.93 -15.39
CA ALA A 16 4.53 18.66 -16.00
C ALA A 16 4.99 18.52 -17.46
N ARG A 17 5.29 19.63 -18.14
CA ARG A 17 5.85 19.66 -19.50
C ARG A 17 7.38 19.67 -19.55
N SER A 18 8.06 19.90 -18.43
CA SER A 18 9.52 19.81 -18.39
C SER A 18 9.92 18.34 -18.45
N ILE A 19 10.23 17.86 -19.66
CA ILE A 19 10.99 16.63 -19.85
C ILE A 19 12.35 16.88 -19.18
N TYR A 20 12.54 16.33 -17.97
CA TYR A 20 13.82 16.39 -17.29
C TYR A 20 14.76 15.44 -18.03
N CYS A 21 15.63 16.00 -18.86
CA CYS A 21 16.73 15.25 -19.44
C CYS A 21 17.76 14.99 -18.32
N SER A 22 17.60 13.86 -17.63
CA SER A 22 18.60 13.40 -16.66
C SER A 22 19.74 12.71 -17.38
N ARG A 23 20.98 13.00 -16.97
CA ARG A 23 22.14 12.25 -17.41
C ARG A 23 21.96 10.78 -16.99
N ALA A 24 22.20 9.85 -17.90
CA ALA A 24 22.19 8.43 -17.57
C ALA A 24 23.22 8.18 -16.46
N ILE A 25 22.74 7.74 -15.30
CA ILE A 25 23.57 7.40 -14.16
C ILE A 25 24.16 6.00 -14.38
N MET A 26 25.46 5.87 -14.16
CA MET A 26 26.13 4.57 -14.16
C MET A 26 25.74 3.77 -12.90
N THR A 27 25.66 2.45 -13.02
CA THR A 27 25.19 1.58 -11.94
C THR A 27 26.23 1.36 -10.84
N THR A 28 27.51 1.29 -11.21
CA THR A 28 28.62 0.99 -10.30
C THR A 28 29.68 2.08 -10.37
N SER A 29 30.19 2.49 -9.21
CA SER A 29 31.36 3.39 -9.09
C SER A 29 32.64 2.57 -9.13
N ASP A 30 33.70 3.15 -9.70
CA ASP A 30 35.05 2.56 -9.68
C ASP A 30 35.70 2.64 -8.28
N GLY A 31 35.08 3.39 -7.36
CA GLY A 31 35.40 3.42 -5.94
C GLY A 31 36.03 4.73 -5.48
N VAL A 32 35.83 5.04 -4.19
CA VAL A 32 36.33 6.28 -3.55
C VAL A 32 37.85 6.43 -3.67
N TRP A 33 38.57 5.30 -3.70
CA TRP A 33 40.03 5.27 -3.83
C TRP A 33 40.55 5.69 -5.21
N LEU A 34 39.71 5.60 -6.25
CA LEU A 34 39.98 6.13 -7.58
C LEU A 34 39.50 7.59 -7.74
N ASN A 35 39.21 8.26 -6.62
CA ASN A 35 38.71 9.63 -6.56
C ASN A 35 37.36 9.83 -7.26
N ASP A 36 36.58 8.74 -7.34
CA ASP A 36 35.23 8.74 -7.87
C ASP A 36 34.20 8.92 -6.74
N ASN A 37 33.16 9.72 -7.00
CA ASN A 37 32.16 10.07 -6.00
C ASN A 37 30.98 9.09 -6.06
N PRO A 38 30.82 8.17 -5.09
CA PRO A 38 29.84 7.08 -5.15
C PRO A 38 28.39 7.56 -5.18
N PHE A 39 28.12 8.79 -4.71
CA PHE A 39 26.79 9.39 -4.70
C PHE A 39 26.26 9.79 -6.09
N HIS A 40 27.10 9.79 -7.13
CA HIS A 40 26.63 9.97 -8.51
C HIS A 40 26.11 8.68 -9.15
N PHE A 41 26.22 7.53 -8.46
CA PHE A 41 25.84 6.22 -8.95
C PHE A 41 24.60 5.71 -8.24
N SER A 42 23.79 4.93 -8.94
CA SER A 42 22.47 4.48 -8.46
C SER A 42 22.55 3.46 -7.31
N LEU A 43 23.44 2.47 -7.39
CA LEU A 43 23.52 1.44 -6.36
C LEU A 43 24.07 1.96 -5.02
N PRO A 44 25.17 2.75 -4.97
CA PRO A 44 25.68 3.25 -3.70
C PRO A 44 24.71 4.23 -3.02
N ILE A 45 24.03 5.10 -3.78
CA ILE A 45 23.02 6.00 -3.20
C ILE A 45 21.81 5.22 -2.65
N LEU A 46 21.35 4.18 -3.34
CA LEU A 46 20.25 3.33 -2.88
C LEU A 46 20.63 2.56 -1.61
N LEU A 47 21.83 1.96 -1.57
CA LEU A 47 22.31 1.28 -0.36
C LEU A 47 22.45 2.26 0.81
N PHE A 48 22.99 3.45 0.56
CA PHE A 48 23.07 4.51 1.56
C PHE A 48 21.67 4.89 2.08
N GLN A 49 20.70 5.13 1.20
CA GLN A 49 19.31 5.43 1.58
C GLN A 49 18.67 4.30 2.40
N LEU A 50 18.83 3.04 1.99
CA LEU A 50 18.30 1.90 2.74
C LEU A 50 18.91 1.81 4.14
N THR A 51 20.23 2.04 4.27
CA THR A 51 20.89 2.04 5.59
C THR A 51 20.39 3.17 6.47
N VAL A 52 20.25 4.39 5.93
CA VAL A 52 19.72 5.55 6.66
C VAL A 52 18.28 5.29 7.10
N ILE A 53 17.42 4.80 6.21
CA ILE A 53 16.02 4.46 6.52
C ILE A 53 15.97 3.44 7.65
N PHE A 54 16.73 2.36 7.56
CA PHE A 54 16.74 1.31 8.56
C PHE A 54 17.21 1.81 9.93
N VAL A 55 18.34 2.54 9.96
CA VAL A 55 18.92 3.09 11.20
C VAL A 55 17.94 4.06 11.85
N VAL A 56 17.38 5.01 11.08
CA VAL A 56 16.42 5.98 11.62
C VAL A 56 15.17 5.27 12.12
N CYS A 57 14.59 4.34 11.35
CA CYS A 57 13.42 3.57 11.80
C CYS A 57 13.69 2.83 13.11
N LYS A 58 14.87 2.21 13.27
CA LYS A 58 15.23 1.50 14.51
C LYS A 58 15.46 2.43 15.68
N LEU A 59 16.14 3.57 15.48
CA LEU A 59 16.36 4.58 16.52
C LEU A 59 15.03 5.19 17.00
N THR A 60 14.18 5.62 16.07
CA THR A 60 12.86 6.16 16.40
C THR A 60 11.99 5.10 17.09
N HIS A 61 12.00 3.86 16.60
CA HIS A 61 11.27 2.78 17.27
C HIS A 61 11.82 2.49 18.66
N ALA A 62 13.14 2.56 18.90
CA ALA A 62 13.70 2.35 20.24
C ALA A 62 13.20 3.40 21.25
N VAL A 63 13.01 4.65 20.83
CA VAL A 63 12.41 5.71 21.64
C VAL A 63 10.91 5.47 21.84
N LEU A 64 10.16 5.25 20.75
CA LEU A 64 8.71 5.05 20.80
C LEU A 64 8.29 3.76 21.50
N ARG A 65 9.15 2.74 21.50
CA ARG A 65 8.93 1.50 22.24
C ARG A 65 8.86 1.76 23.74
N ARG A 66 9.57 2.76 24.26
CA ARG A 66 9.44 3.18 25.67
C ARG A 66 8.05 3.76 25.97
N LEU A 67 7.36 4.28 24.96
CA LEU A 67 6.00 4.81 25.04
C LEU A 67 4.93 3.74 24.76
N GLY A 68 5.31 2.47 24.62
CA GLY A 68 4.38 1.37 24.33
C GLY A 68 3.81 1.39 22.91
N GLN A 69 4.41 2.12 21.97
CA GLN A 69 3.90 2.24 20.60
C GLN A 69 4.31 1.03 19.72
N PRO A 70 3.41 0.53 18.86
CA PRO A 70 3.71 -0.55 17.91
C PRO A 70 4.66 -0.09 16.77
N LEU A 71 5.39 -1.05 16.20
CA LEU A 71 6.42 -0.81 15.16
C LEU A 71 5.87 -0.05 13.93
N ILE A 72 4.66 -0.38 13.48
CA ILE A 72 4.05 0.22 12.29
C ILE A 72 3.80 1.72 12.51
N ILE A 73 3.33 2.13 13.69
CA ILE A 73 3.11 3.55 14.02
C ILE A 73 4.44 4.29 14.01
N SER A 74 5.50 3.69 14.57
CA SER A 74 6.83 4.31 14.50
C SER A 74 7.32 4.46 13.06
N GLN A 75 7.09 3.49 12.19
CA GLN A 75 7.49 3.57 10.77
C GLN A 75 6.72 4.65 10.00
N ILE A 76 5.43 4.87 10.31
CA ILE A 76 4.62 5.95 9.70
C ILE A 76 5.04 7.32 10.23
N MET A 77 5.38 7.42 11.51
CA MET A 77 5.87 8.68 12.09
C MET A 77 7.28 9.05 11.64
N VAL A 78 8.14 8.07 11.34
CA VAL A 78 9.53 8.30 10.90
C VAL A 78 9.64 9.26 9.70
N PRO A 79 8.95 9.10 8.56
CA PRO A 79 9.07 10.04 7.44
C PRO A 79 8.60 11.45 7.82
N SER A 80 7.59 11.57 8.68
CA SER A 80 7.19 12.85 9.28
C SER A 80 8.30 13.42 10.15
N VAL A 81 8.92 12.62 11.02
CA VAL A 81 10.06 13.02 11.86
C VAL A 81 11.33 13.25 11.03
N LEU A 82 11.49 12.63 9.86
CA LEU A 82 12.65 12.80 8.98
C LEU A 82 12.51 14.08 8.16
N THR A 83 11.29 14.40 7.70
CA THR A 83 10.94 15.70 7.09
C THR A 83 10.83 16.82 8.12
N GLN A 84 10.42 16.49 9.35
CA GLN A 84 10.34 17.36 10.52
C GLN A 84 11.55 17.18 11.46
N ALA A 85 12.66 16.59 11.02
CA ALA A 85 13.89 16.46 11.81
C ALA A 85 14.55 17.84 12.02
N GLY A 86 13.91 18.91 11.54
CA GLY A 86 14.13 20.30 11.97
C GLY A 86 13.18 20.80 13.07
N ILE A 87 12.35 19.95 13.71
CA ILE A 87 11.40 20.39 14.75
C ILE A 87 11.74 19.80 16.12
N ILE A 88 12.31 18.60 16.22
CA ILE A 88 12.66 17.97 17.52
C ILE A 88 14.17 17.99 17.81
N VAL A 89 14.96 18.66 16.95
CA VAL A 89 16.34 19.11 17.26
C VAL A 89 16.47 20.60 16.92
N GLY A 90 15.64 21.42 17.56
CA GLY A 90 15.70 22.89 17.48
C GLY A 90 15.46 23.50 16.08
N PRO A 91 15.04 24.77 16.01
CA PRO A 91 14.81 25.44 14.73
C PRO A 91 16.06 25.76 13.88
N ASP A 92 17.31 25.51 14.31
CA ASP A 92 18.44 26.30 13.78
C ASP A 92 19.74 25.60 13.29
N MET A 93 19.87 24.26 13.18
CA MET A 93 21.18 23.71 12.74
C MET A 93 21.20 22.65 11.63
N LEU A 94 20.15 21.85 11.40
CA LEU A 94 20.22 20.76 10.39
C LEU A 94 19.22 20.85 9.23
N SER A 95 18.29 21.82 9.25
CA SER A 95 17.29 22.05 8.20
C SER A 95 17.75 23.05 7.12
N ARG A 96 18.85 23.79 7.35
CA ARG A 96 19.32 24.85 6.44
C ARG A 96 20.23 24.33 5.32
N ASN A 97 20.74 23.10 5.43
CA ASN A 97 21.44 22.46 4.33
C ASN A 97 20.43 21.81 3.38
N LEU A 98 19.90 22.60 2.45
CA LEU A 98 19.16 22.11 1.26
C LEU A 98 19.92 20.96 0.57
N LYS A 99 21.26 20.96 0.67
CA LYS A 99 22.14 19.89 0.21
C LYS A 99 21.87 18.53 0.88
N PHE A 100 21.55 18.48 2.17
CA PHE A 100 21.32 17.20 2.89
C PHE A 100 19.94 16.60 2.56
N GLN A 101 18.92 17.45 2.43
CA GLN A 101 17.60 17.04 1.97
C GLN A 101 17.66 16.54 0.51
N TYR A 102 18.45 17.23 -0.34
CA TYR A 102 18.71 16.82 -1.71
C TYR A 102 19.56 15.53 -1.80
N LEU A 103 20.54 15.33 -0.90
CA LEU A 103 21.37 14.11 -0.86
C LEU A 103 20.57 12.86 -0.46
N ILE A 104 19.59 13.00 0.44
CA ILE A 104 18.76 11.88 0.91
C ILE A 104 17.56 11.63 -0.01
N TYR A 105 16.98 12.68 -0.61
CA TYR A 105 15.82 12.60 -1.53
C TYR A 105 16.15 13.19 -2.90
N GLU A 106 17.28 12.77 -3.47
CA GLU A 106 17.63 13.11 -4.84
C GLU A 106 16.48 12.61 -5.75
N PRO A 107 15.83 13.47 -6.57
CA PRO A 107 14.66 13.10 -7.36
C PRO A 107 14.92 11.92 -8.30
N GLN A 108 16.18 11.69 -8.69
CA GLN A 108 16.61 10.58 -9.54
C GLN A 108 16.64 9.21 -8.82
N SER A 109 16.90 9.18 -7.51
CA SER A 109 16.96 7.95 -6.70
C SER A 109 15.60 7.50 -6.15
N TYR A 110 14.64 8.43 -6.10
CA TYR A 110 13.29 8.18 -5.60
C TYR A 110 12.58 7.03 -6.34
N GLU A 111 12.80 6.92 -7.65
CA GLU A 111 12.22 5.84 -8.47
C GLU A 111 12.74 4.46 -8.04
N GLN A 112 14.02 4.35 -7.70
CA GLN A 112 14.64 3.08 -7.30
C GLN A 112 14.12 2.66 -5.92
N LEU A 113 14.04 3.61 -4.98
CA LEU A 113 13.44 3.39 -3.68
C LEU A 113 11.97 2.96 -3.80
N SER A 114 11.24 3.52 -4.77
CA SER A 114 9.86 3.15 -5.10
C SER A 114 9.72 1.70 -5.55
N ILE A 115 10.62 1.25 -6.43
CA ILE A 115 10.63 -0.14 -6.90
C ILE A 115 10.88 -1.10 -5.73
N VAL A 116 11.82 -0.77 -4.84
CA VAL A 116 12.08 -1.56 -3.62
C VAL A 116 10.87 -1.58 -2.68
N GLY A 117 10.16 -0.45 -2.54
CA GLY A 117 8.93 -0.36 -1.75
C GLY A 117 7.81 -1.26 -2.31
N ILE A 118 7.57 -1.22 -3.63
CA ILE A 118 6.56 -2.04 -4.30
C ILE A 118 6.91 -3.52 -4.21
N PHE A 119 8.18 -3.89 -4.47
CA PHE A 119 8.70 -5.24 -4.27
C PHE A 119 8.44 -5.72 -2.84
N GLY A 120 8.71 -4.86 -1.87
CA GLY A 120 8.44 -5.12 -0.46
C GLY A 120 6.98 -5.38 -0.13
N CYS A 121 6.09 -4.59 -0.72
CA CYS A 121 4.65 -4.76 -0.57
C CYS A 121 4.16 -6.08 -1.16
N ILE A 122 4.63 -6.45 -2.37
CA ILE A 122 4.32 -7.75 -3.00
C ILE A 122 4.68 -8.89 -2.05
N MET A 123 5.89 -8.85 -1.49
CA MET A 123 6.37 -9.87 -0.54
C MET A 123 5.60 -9.88 0.78
N TYR A 124 5.25 -8.71 1.29
CA TYR A 124 4.42 -8.57 2.50
C TYR A 124 3.04 -9.20 2.32
N PHE A 125 2.33 -8.85 1.25
CA PHE A 125 0.99 -9.39 1.00
C PHE A 125 1.03 -10.89 0.69
N PHE A 126 2.08 -11.37 0.04
CA PHE A 126 2.31 -12.81 -0.11
C PHE A 126 2.46 -13.52 1.24
N VAL A 127 3.35 -13.03 2.13
CA VAL A 127 3.56 -13.62 3.46
C VAL A 127 2.30 -13.57 4.31
N VAL A 128 1.54 -12.47 4.27
CA VAL A 128 0.24 -12.37 4.96
C VAL A 128 -0.75 -13.39 4.42
N GLY A 129 -0.77 -13.63 3.10
CA GLY A 129 -1.57 -14.69 2.49
C GLY A 129 -1.18 -16.08 2.99
N VAL A 130 0.12 -16.39 3.04
CA VAL A 130 0.62 -17.70 3.53
C VAL A 130 0.31 -17.91 5.01
N LYS A 131 0.36 -16.85 5.82
CA LYS A 131 0.00 -16.88 7.25
C LYS A 131 -1.51 -17.09 7.48
N ALA A 132 -2.34 -16.86 6.47
CA ALA A 132 -3.80 -16.91 6.63
C ALA A 132 -4.34 -18.32 6.36
N ASP A 133 -4.86 -18.95 7.43
CA ASP A 133 -5.39 -20.30 7.38
C ASP A 133 -6.84 -20.37 6.84
N LEU A 134 -6.99 -20.59 5.52
CA LEU A 134 -8.30 -20.77 4.89
C LEU A 134 -9.09 -21.97 5.46
N GLY A 135 -8.40 -22.98 6.01
CA GLY A 135 -9.03 -24.18 6.59
C GLY A 135 -9.88 -23.89 7.84
N LEU A 136 -9.74 -22.72 8.46
CA LEU A 136 -10.56 -22.29 9.58
C LEU A 136 -11.92 -21.72 9.13
N ILE A 137 -11.99 -21.10 7.95
CA ILE A 137 -13.22 -20.47 7.42
C ILE A 137 -14.40 -21.46 7.33
N PRO A 138 -14.27 -22.66 6.72
CA PRO A 138 -15.40 -23.59 6.63
C PRO A 138 -15.83 -24.13 8.00
N LYS A 139 -14.93 -24.20 8.99
CA LYS A 139 -15.26 -24.66 10.35
C LYS A 139 -16.15 -23.66 11.10
N VAL A 140 -16.03 -22.36 10.81
CA VAL A 140 -16.82 -21.29 11.45
C VAL A 140 -18.19 -21.11 10.76
N GLY A 141 -18.37 -21.66 9.56
CA GLY A 141 -19.64 -21.65 8.82
C GLY A 141 -19.96 -20.31 8.18
N LYS A 142 -21.24 -19.88 8.21
CA LYS A 142 -21.73 -18.66 7.52
C LYS A 142 -21.40 -17.35 8.24
N LYS A 143 -20.96 -17.40 9.50
CA LYS A 143 -20.70 -16.22 10.35
C LYS A 143 -19.66 -15.24 9.75
N PRO A 144 -18.44 -15.68 9.35
CA PRO A 144 -17.44 -14.75 8.79
C PRO A 144 -17.89 -14.09 7.50
N VAL A 145 -18.69 -14.79 6.67
CA VAL A 145 -19.24 -14.22 5.43
C VAL A 145 -20.24 -13.11 5.74
N ALA A 146 -21.13 -13.30 6.71
CA ALA A 146 -22.05 -12.26 7.14
C ALA A 146 -21.30 -11.04 7.71
N ILE A 147 -20.30 -11.28 8.57
CA ILE A 147 -19.48 -10.20 9.14
C ILE A 147 -18.75 -9.43 8.04
N ALA A 148 -18.12 -10.11 7.08
CA ALA A 148 -17.43 -9.47 5.97
C ALA A 148 -18.39 -8.64 5.09
N LEU A 149 -19.58 -9.15 4.78
CA LEU A 149 -20.58 -8.45 3.98
C LEU A 149 -21.08 -7.16 4.68
N PHE A 150 -21.49 -7.24 5.95
CA PHE A 150 -21.97 -6.07 6.69
C PHE A 150 -20.85 -5.07 7.01
N CYS A 151 -19.65 -5.54 7.35
CA CYS A 151 -18.48 -4.70 7.61
C CYS A 151 -18.00 -3.95 6.36
N THR A 152 -18.27 -4.46 5.16
CA THR A 152 -17.94 -3.75 3.91
C THR A 152 -19.08 -2.83 3.46
N LEU A 153 -20.32 -3.31 3.47
CA LEU A 153 -21.46 -2.55 2.97
C LEU A 153 -21.76 -1.29 3.82
N LEU A 154 -21.79 -1.42 5.15
CA LEU A 154 -22.18 -0.29 6.02
C LEU A 154 -21.22 0.91 5.94
N PRO A 155 -19.89 0.73 6.00
CA PRO A 155 -18.96 1.85 5.83
C PRO A 155 -19.00 2.47 4.44
N VAL A 156 -19.21 1.67 3.39
CA VAL A 156 -19.33 2.18 2.02
C VAL A 156 -20.54 3.10 1.90
N VAL A 157 -21.69 2.66 2.42
CA VAL A 157 -22.91 3.47 2.44
C VAL A 157 -22.71 4.73 3.29
N SER A 158 -22.10 4.62 4.47
CA SER A 158 -21.86 5.80 5.32
C SER A 158 -20.96 6.83 4.63
N VAL A 159 -19.87 6.37 4.01
CA VAL A 159 -18.93 7.24 3.30
C VAL A 159 -19.59 7.87 2.07
N TYR A 160 -20.42 7.12 1.34
CA TYR A 160 -21.17 7.66 0.20
C TYR A 160 -22.13 8.77 0.63
N ILE A 161 -22.89 8.57 1.72
CA ILE A 161 -23.80 9.57 2.28
C ILE A 161 -23.02 10.80 2.76
N THR A 162 -21.92 10.62 3.48
CA THR A 162 -21.09 11.76 3.94
C THR A 162 -20.49 12.49 2.75
N ALA A 163 -20.05 11.78 1.71
CA ALA A 163 -19.49 12.40 0.50
C ALA A 163 -20.54 13.24 -0.24
N THR A 164 -21.77 12.75 -0.42
CA THR A 164 -22.84 13.52 -1.08
C THR A 164 -23.31 14.70 -0.23
N ALA A 165 -23.39 14.56 1.09
CA ALA A 165 -23.72 15.64 2.01
C ALA A 165 -22.66 16.76 2.02
N LEU A 166 -21.38 16.41 1.91
CA LEU A 166 -20.28 17.38 1.89
C LEU A 166 -19.95 17.91 0.48
N ARG A 167 -20.62 17.46 -0.60
CA ARG A 167 -20.39 17.95 -1.97
C ARG A 167 -20.52 19.47 -2.11
N HIS A 168 -21.33 20.12 -1.27
CA HIS A 168 -21.51 21.57 -1.33
C HIS A 168 -20.36 22.35 -0.67
N LYS A 169 -19.53 21.70 0.18
CA LYS A 169 -18.40 22.32 0.89
C LYS A 169 -17.03 21.85 0.38
N ILE A 170 -17.00 20.78 -0.40
CA ILE A 170 -15.79 20.23 -1.02
C ILE A 170 -15.84 20.64 -2.49
N PRO A 171 -14.76 21.24 -3.07
CA PRO A 171 -14.73 21.55 -4.49
C PRO A 171 -15.03 20.26 -5.30
N PRO A 172 -15.89 20.33 -6.32
CA PRO A 172 -16.21 19.15 -7.12
C PRO A 172 -14.92 18.59 -7.73
N PRO A 173 -14.70 17.26 -7.70
CA PRO A 173 -13.67 16.67 -8.54
C PRO A 173 -14.04 17.01 -9.99
N ASN A 174 -13.14 17.69 -10.71
CA ASN A 174 -13.38 18.12 -12.08
C ASN A 174 -13.90 16.95 -12.92
N SER A 175 -15.17 17.06 -13.32
CA SER A 175 -15.88 16.09 -14.15
C SER A 175 -15.35 16.17 -15.59
N THR A 176 -14.27 15.46 -15.91
CA THR A 176 -13.88 15.11 -17.28
C THR A 176 -12.78 14.04 -17.22
N SER A 177 -13.17 12.76 -17.20
CA SER A 177 -12.28 11.64 -17.59
C SER A 177 -13.05 10.33 -17.68
N SER A 178 -13.66 10.13 -18.83
CA SER A 178 -14.08 8.82 -19.33
C SER A 178 -12.84 7.93 -19.60
N ALA A 179 -12.55 7.02 -18.65
CA ALA A 179 -11.86 5.70 -18.80
C ALA A 179 -10.33 5.66 -19.11
N PRO A 180 -9.64 4.48 -18.99
CA PRO A 180 -9.82 3.27 -18.16
C PRO A 180 -8.58 2.90 -17.29
N SER A 181 -8.62 1.70 -16.68
CA SER A 181 -7.54 0.86 -16.15
C SER A 181 -6.79 1.22 -14.85
N SER A 182 -6.83 0.24 -13.94
CA SER A 182 -5.87 -0.08 -12.87
C SER A 182 -5.50 1.01 -11.87
N ALA A 183 -6.23 1.05 -10.75
CA ALA A 183 -5.69 1.19 -9.39
C ALA A 183 -6.78 1.62 -8.41
N ALA A 184 -6.76 0.96 -7.25
CA ALA A 184 -7.24 1.41 -5.94
C ALA A 184 -8.00 0.31 -5.19
N SER A 185 -7.32 -0.80 -4.89
CA SER A 185 -7.23 -1.32 -3.51
C SER A 185 -6.94 -0.12 -2.62
N CYS A 186 -7.62 0.23 -1.54
CA CYS A 186 -8.73 -0.33 -0.77
C CYS A 186 -10.05 0.42 -1.01
N ILE A 187 -10.08 1.14 -2.12
CA ILE A 187 -11.14 2.01 -2.62
C ILE A 187 -12.04 1.22 -3.59
N ASN A 188 -11.81 -0.08 -3.82
CA ASN A 188 -12.50 -0.87 -4.84
C ASN A 188 -13.93 -1.35 -4.49
N THR A 189 -14.57 -0.75 -3.48
CA THR A 189 -16.04 -0.62 -3.45
C THR A 189 -16.46 0.86 -3.45
N TYR A 190 -15.61 1.78 -3.00
CA TYR A 190 -15.86 3.22 -2.98
C TYR A 190 -15.76 3.90 -4.36
N VAL A 191 -14.74 3.63 -5.18
CA VAL A 191 -14.69 4.09 -6.58
C VAL A 191 -15.63 3.27 -7.44
N LEU A 192 -15.93 2.02 -7.09
CA LEU A 192 -16.99 1.28 -7.75
C LEU A 192 -18.38 1.89 -7.47
N SER A 193 -18.59 2.45 -6.27
CA SER A 193 -19.81 3.21 -5.91
C SER A 193 -19.83 4.66 -6.42
N VAL A 194 -18.69 5.28 -6.70
CA VAL A 194 -18.62 6.67 -7.20
C VAL A 194 -18.41 6.76 -8.73
N LYS A 195 -17.87 5.72 -9.38
CA LYS A 195 -17.94 5.51 -10.85
C LYS A 195 -19.25 4.80 -11.27
N ILE A 196 -20.27 4.75 -10.41
CA ILE A 196 -21.64 4.33 -10.78
C ILE A 196 -22.21 5.35 -11.75
N GLY A 197 -21.90 5.13 -13.03
CA GLY A 197 -22.86 5.34 -14.11
C GLY A 197 -23.57 4.03 -14.48
N SER A 198 -22.96 2.85 -14.26
CA SER A 198 -23.54 1.58 -14.70
C SER A 198 -23.14 0.33 -13.86
N PRO A 199 -24.08 -0.58 -13.56
CA PRO A 199 -23.84 -1.83 -12.81
C PRO A 199 -22.99 -2.87 -13.57
N LEU A 200 -22.88 -2.73 -14.89
CA LEU A 200 -22.16 -3.68 -15.77
C LEU A 200 -20.66 -3.77 -15.45
N ARG A 201 -20.02 -2.64 -15.14
CA ARG A 201 -18.58 -2.60 -14.81
C ARG A 201 -18.25 -3.25 -13.46
N ALA A 202 -19.22 -3.29 -12.54
CA ALA A 202 -19.07 -3.99 -11.27
C ALA A 202 -19.01 -5.51 -11.47
N LEU A 203 -19.88 -6.02 -12.34
CA LEU A 203 -19.92 -7.43 -12.71
C LEU A 203 -18.65 -7.84 -13.47
N GLU A 204 -18.16 -7.00 -14.37
CA GLU A 204 -16.91 -7.22 -15.10
C GLU A 204 -15.69 -7.28 -14.17
N ALA A 205 -15.61 -6.39 -13.18
CA ALA A 205 -14.54 -6.46 -12.18
C ALA A 205 -14.64 -7.79 -11.38
N LEU A 206 -15.82 -8.10 -10.84
CA LEU A 206 -16.01 -9.33 -10.07
C LEU A 206 -15.68 -10.60 -10.86
N SER A 207 -16.03 -10.66 -12.15
CA SER A 207 -15.70 -11.80 -13.02
C SER A 207 -14.19 -11.92 -13.24
N CYS A 208 -13.49 -10.80 -13.45
CA CYS A 208 -12.04 -10.75 -13.56
C CYS A 208 -11.31 -11.21 -12.29
N LEU A 209 -11.79 -10.82 -11.10
CA LEU A 209 -11.24 -11.30 -9.83
C LEU A 209 -11.45 -12.81 -9.66
N ALA A 210 -12.67 -13.28 -9.95
CA ALA A 210 -12.99 -14.70 -9.89
C ALA A 210 -12.11 -15.51 -10.86
N ALA A 211 -11.92 -15.03 -12.08
CA ALA A 211 -11.03 -15.63 -13.06
C ALA A 211 -9.59 -15.72 -12.56
N LEU A 212 -9.05 -14.64 -11.95
CA LEU A 212 -7.71 -14.66 -11.35
C LEU A 212 -7.60 -15.73 -10.25
N VAL A 213 -8.58 -15.80 -9.33
CA VAL A 213 -8.58 -16.81 -8.26
C VAL A 213 -8.66 -18.23 -8.83
N VAL A 214 -9.49 -18.45 -9.87
CA VAL A 214 -9.60 -19.73 -10.57
C VAL A 214 -8.25 -20.10 -11.20
N ILE A 215 -7.58 -19.19 -11.90
CA ILE A 215 -6.25 -19.42 -12.46
C ILE A 215 -5.25 -19.81 -11.36
N ILE A 216 -5.26 -19.10 -10.23
CA ILE A 216 -4.40 -19.42 -9.08
C ILE A 216 -4.70 -20.83 -8.54
N MET A 217 -5.98 -21.19 -8.42
CA MET A 217 -6.39 -22.50 -7.91
C MET A 217 -6.09 -23.66 -8.84
N PHE A 218 -6.22 -23.48 -10.16
CA PHE A 218 -6.10 -24.57 -11.14
C PHE A 218 -4.74 -24.65 -11.84
N VAL A 219 -3.96 -23.57 -11.85
CA VAL A 219 -2.63 -23.56 -12.50
C VAL A 219 -1.54 -23.51 -11.44
N LEU A 220 -1.57 -22.51 -10.57
CA LEU A 220 -0.46 -22.24 -9.63
C LEU A 220 -0.45 -23.23 -8.47
N ARG A 221 -1.62 -23.58 -7.91
CA ARG A 221 -1.73 -24.58 -6.84
C ARG A 221 -1.17 -25.95 -7.22
N PRO A 222 -1.59 -26.59 -8.33
CA PRO A 222 -1.01 -27.89 -8.68
C PRO A 222 0.47 -27.79 -9.01
N LEU A 223 0.94 -26.66 -9.57
CA LEU A 223 2.36 -26.46 -9.85
C LEU A 223 3.21 -26.41 -8.56
N VAL A 224 2.72 -25.73 -7.51
CA VAL A 224 3.40 -25.74 -6.20
C VAL A 224 3.34 -27.10 -5.54
N LEU A 225 2.19 -27.78 -5.57
CA LEU A 225 2.08 -29.14 -5.01
C LEU A 225 3.00 -30.13 -5.73
N TRP A 226 3.15 -29.99 -7.04
CA TRP A 226 4.10 -30.77 -7.83
C TRP A 226 5.56 -30.45 -7.45
N LEU A 227 5.88 -29.18 -7.20
CA LEU A 227 7.19 -28.75 -6.73
C LEU A 227 7.52 -29.34 -5.36
N ILE A 228 6.57 -29.34 -4.42
CA ILE A 228 6.70 -29.96 -3.09
C ILE A 228 6.95 -31.47 -3.20
N ARG A 229 6.27 -32.17 -4.12
CA ARG A 229 6.47 -33.61 -4.31
C ARG A 229 7.88 -33.96 -4.79
N ARG A 230 8.62 -33.00 -5.37
CA ARG A 230 10.01 -33.19 -5.80
C ARG A 230 11.02 -32.92 -4.68
N THR A 231 10.63 -32.23 -3.61
CA THR A 231 11.49 -32.01 -2.45
C THR A 231 11.46 -33.23 -1.52
N PRO A 232 12.60 -33.82 -1.14
CA PRO A 232 12.64 -34.99 -0.27
C PRO A 232 12.04 -34.70 1.12
N GLU A 233 11.22 -35.62 1.63
CA GLU A 233 10.50 -35.47 2.90
C GLU A 233 11.47 -35.27 4.07
N GLY A 234 11.35 -34.13 4.77
CA GLY A 234 12.13 -33.82 5.98
C GLY A 234 13.30 -32.84 5.79
N ALA A 235 13.65 -32.47 4.55
CA ALA A 235 14.61 -31.41 4.29
C ALA A 235 13.94 -30.02 4.30
N LEU A 236 14.66 -29.00 4.78
CA LEU A 236 14.31 -27.60 4.53
C LEU A 236 14.08 -27.40 3.02
N LEU A 237 13.16 -26.51 2.64
CA LEU A 237 12.91 -26.19 1.23
C LEU A 237 14.23 -25.96 0.51
N ASP A 238 14.46 -26.75 -0.55
CA ASP A 238 15.59 -26.53 -1.44
C ASP A 238 15.55 -25.10 -1.98
N GLU A 239 16.72 -24.46 -2.12
CA GLU A 239 16.82 -23.04 -2.49
C GLU A 239 16.14 -22.78 -3.83
N ALA A 240 16.26 -23.72 -4.78
CA ALA A 240 15.60 -23.66 -6.07
C ALA A 240 14.07 -23.64 -5.95
N SER A 241 13.50 -24.45 -5.05
CA SER A 241 12.05 -24.50 -4.83
C SER A 241 11.54 -23.22 -4.15
N PHE A 242 12.32 -22.66 -3.22
CA PHE A 242 12.00 -21.38 -2.58
C PHE A 242 11.98 -20.23 -3.61
N VAL A 243 13.00 -20.14 -4.45
CA VAL A 243 13.08 -19.13 -5.52
C VAL A 243 11.95 -19.30 -6.53
N ALA A 244 11.61 -20.54 -6.91
CA ALA A 244 10.49 -20.79 -7.82
C ALA A 244 9.15 -20.30 -7.25
N VAL A 245 8.88 -20.50 -5.95
CA VAL A 245 7.66 -19.98 -5.30
C VAL A 245 7.65 -18.45 -5.27
N LEU A 246 8.80 -17.82 -5.00
CA LEU A 246 8.94 -16.37 -5.05
C LEU A 246 8.64 -15.81 -6.44
N LEU A 247 9.18 -16.44 -7.48
CA LEU A 247 8.94 -16.04 -8.88
C LEU A 247 7.47 -16.22 -9.27
N MET A 248 6.82 -17.30 -8.84
CA MET A 248 5.38 -17.48 -9.03
C MET A 248 4.57 -16.36 -8.38
N ALA A 249 4.95 -15.92 -7.17
CA ALA A 249 4.30 -14.78 -6.52
C ALA A 249 4.43 -13.48 -7.36
N PHE A 250 5.60 -13.23 -7.97
CA PHE A 250 5.76 -12.10 -8.90
C PHE A 250 4.93 -12.24 -10.17
N VAL A 251 4.83 -13.43 -10.76
CA VAL A 251 3.95 -13.68 -11.91
C VAL A 251 2.51 -13.37 -11.54
N CYS A 252 2.04 -13.77 -10.36
CA CYS A 252 0.71 -13.41 -9.86
C CYS A 252 0.52 -11.90 -9.73
N ALA A 253 1.56 -11.19 -9.29
CA ALA A 253 1.56 -9.74 -9.18
C ALA A 253 1.36 -9.06 -10.54
N LEU A 254 2.09 -9.54 -11.55
CA LEU A 254 1.97 -9.06 -12.93
C LEU A 254 0.59 -9.38 -13.52
N LEU A 255 0.09 -10.60 -13.34
CA LEU A 255 -1.25 -10.98 -13.79
C LEU A 255 -2.34 -10.10 -13.17
N ALA A 256 -2.26 -9.83 -11.86
CA ALA A 256 -3.19 -8.92 -11.19
C ALA A 256 -3.14 -7.51 -11.80
N GLY A 257 -1.93 -6.98 -12.05
CA GLY A 257 -1.72 -5.69 -12.71
C GLY A 257 -2.33 -5.63 -14.12
N ILE A 258 -2.15 -6.67 -14.93
CA ILE A 258 -2.70 -6.77 -16.30
C ILE A 258 -4.23 -6.76 -16.29
N ILE A 259 -4.84 -7.45 -15.33
CA ILE A 259 -6.30 -7.48 -15.15
C ILE A 259 -6.84 -6.12 -14.67
N GLY A 260 -5.96 -5.27 -14.15
CA GLY A 260 -6.31 -3.96 -13.61
C GLY A 260 -6.65 -3.96 -12.12
N TYR A 261 -6.25 -5.02 -11.41
CA TYR A 261 -6.17 -5.03 -9.96
C TYR A 261 -4.82 -4.52 -9.48
N ASP A 262 -4.76 -4.13 -8.21
CA ASP A 262 -3.51 -3.72 -7.60
C ASP A 262 -2.57 -4.90 -7.51
N VAL A 263 -1.30 -4.61 -7.74
CA VAL A 263 -0.22 -5.56 -7.97
C VAL A 263 -0.03 -6.53 -6.79
N PHE A 264 -0.46 -6.17 -5.58
CA PHE A 264 -0.35 -7.02 -4.39
C PHE A 264 -1.53 -7.99 -4.19
N THR A 265 -2.63 -7.82 -4.92
CA THR A 265 -3.83 -8.67 -4.82
C THR A 265 -3.52 -10.12 -5.24
N GLY A 266 -2.85 -10.31 -6.38
CA GLY A 266 -2.46 -11.63 -6.86
C GLY A 266 -1.59 -12.43 -5.87
N PRO A 267 -0.46 -11.88 -5.40
CA PRO A 267 0.41 -12.52 -4.41
C PRO A 267 -0.31 -12.88 -3.11
N PHE A 268 -1.23 -12.04 -2.65
CA PHE A 268 -2.07 -12.33 -1.47
C PHE A 268 -2.94 -13.58 -1.68
N PHE A 269 -3.68 -13.64 -2.79
CA PHE A 269 -4.51 -14.82 -3.11
C PHE A 269 -3.68 -16.07 -3.40
N PHE A 270 -2.52 -15.93 -4.02
CA PHE A 270 -1.58 -17.04 -4.20
C PHE A 270 -1.09 -17.58 -2.85
N GLY A 271 -0.71 -16.69 -1.92
CA GLY A 271 -0.33 -17.06 -0.56
C GLY A 271 -1.44 -17.81 0.19
N LEU A 272 -2.70 -17.38 0.05
CA LEU A 272 -3.86 -18.04 0.67
C LEU A 272 -4.08 -19.48 0.18
N VAL A 273 -3.73 -19.75 -1.07
CA VAL A 273 -3.92 -21.07 -1.70
C VAL A 273 -2.81 -22.05 -1.29
N LEU A 274 -1.68 -21.54 -0.80
CA LEU A 274 -0.60 -22.36 -0.28
C LEU A 274 -1.01 -23.04 1.03
N PRO A 275 -0.59 -24.30 1.28
CA PRO A 275 -0.83 -24.94 2.55
C PRO A 275 -0.04 -24.20 3.65
N GLY A 276 -0.73 -23.60 4.62
CA GLY A 276 -0.12 -22.86 5.74
C GLY A 276 0.69 -23.74 6.72
N GLY A 277 0.53 -25.07 6.63
CA GLY A 277 1.24 -26.03 7.49
C GLY A 277 2.70 -26.29 7.08
N ALA A 278 3.42 -26.96 7.98
CA ALA A 278 4.73 -27.51 7.66
C ALA A 278 4.65 -28.56 6.52
N PRO A 279 5.69 -28.72 5.68
CA PRO A 279 6.98 -28.03 5.76
C PRO A 279 7.04 -26.69 4.98
N LEU A 280 6.14 -26.43 4.02
CA LEU A 280 6.32 -25.32 3.08
C LEU A 280 5.86 -23.95 3.61
N GLY A 281 4.64 -23.83 4.15
CA GLY A 281 4.12 -22.55 4.63
C GLY A 281 4.93 -21.97 5.78
N ALA A 282 5.26 -22.82 6.76
CA ALA A 282 6.06 -22.44 7.93
C ALA A 282 7.47 -21.96 7.56
N THR A 283 8.15 -22.64 6.62
CA THR A 283 9.52 -22.25 6.20
C THR A 283 9.53 -20.98 5.36
N LEU A 284 8.54 -20.79 4.47
CA LEU A 284 8.36 -19.53 3.72
C LEU A 284 8.16 -18.36 4.68
N VAL A 285 7.25 -18.51 5.64
CA VAL A 285 6.98 -17.48 6.65
C VAL A 285 8.23 -17.21 7.48
N GLU A 286 8.93 -18.23 7.99
CA GLU A 286 10.10 -18.01 8.84
C GLU A 286 11.24 -17.27 8.12
N ARG A 287 11.53 -17.63 6.86
CA ARG A 287 12.59 -16.98 6.09
C ARG A 287 12.21 -15.59 5.60
N MET A 288 10.97 -15.41 5.15
CA MET A 288 10.55 -14.16 4.53
C MET A 288 10.06 -13.12 5.53
N ASP A 289 9.37 -13.51 6.59
CA ASP A 289 8.72 -12.56 7.51
C ASP A 289 9.72 -11.61 8.16
N ARG A 290 10.87 -12.13 8.62
CA ARG A 290 11.93 -11.29 9.20
C ARG A 290 12.52 -10.32 8.19
N MET A 291 12.75 -10.77 6.96
CA MET A 291 13.29 -9.96 5.87
C MET A 291 12.31 -8.87 5.45
N VAL A 292 11.05 -9.23 5.23
CA VAL A 292 9.98 -8.33 4.79
C VAL A 292 9.67 -7.29 5.86
N MET A 293 9.39 -7.71 7.09
CA MET A 293 9.02 -6.79 8.18
C MET A 293 10.20 -5.93 8.64
N GLY A 294 11.42 -6.47 8.53
CA GLY A 294 12.65 -5.82 8.98
C GLY A 294 13.22 -4.80 8.00
N LEU A 295 13.23 -5.12 6.70
CA LEU A 295 13.89 -4.32 5.66
C LEU A 295 12.89 -3.67 4.71
N PHE A 296 12.04 -4.47 4.07
CA PHE A 296 11.23 -4.02 2.93
C PHE A 296 10.01 -3.18 3.33
N LEU A 297 9.32 -3.58 4.40
CA LEU A 297 8.14 -2.87 4.89
C LEU A 297 8.45 -1.45 5.37
N PRO A 298 9.51 -1.19 6.17
CA PRO A 298 9.89 0.17 6.53
C PRO A 298 10.11 1.07 5.31
N VAL A 299 10.75 0.56 4.26
CA VAL A 299 11.02 1.32 3.03
C VAL A 299 9.72 1.74 2.35
N ALA A 300 8.79 0.81 2.17
CA ALA A 300 7.49 1.09 1.58
C ALA A 300 6.68 2.13 2.38
N ILE A 301 6.70 2.04 3.71
CA ILE A 301 5.98 2.97 4.59
C ILE A 301 6.63 4.36 4.60
N VAL A 302 7.97 4.43 4.64
CA VAL A 302 8.70 5.71 4.58
C VAL A 302 8.41 6.42 3.27
N GLN A 303 8.42 5.69 2.16
CA GLN A 303 8.06 6.24 0.85
C GLN A 303 6.61 6.75 0.81
N ALA A 304 5.66 6.02 1.39
CA ALA A 304 4.28 6.47 1.48
C ALA A 304 4.16 7.73 2.36
N GLY A 305 4.87 7.78 3.48
CA GLY A 305 4.82 8.91 4.41
C GLY A 305 5.47 10.19 3.88
N THR A 306 6.47 10.12 2.99
CA THR A 306 7.07 11.32 2.37
C THR A 306 6.09 12.05 1.45
N ARG A 307 5.05 11.37 0.97
CA ARG A 307 3.97 11.98 0.17
C ARG A 307 2.93 12.69 1.04
N MET A 308 2.85 12.37 2.33
CA MET A 308 1.87 12.96 3.25
C MET A 308 2.27 14.38 3.65
N ARG A 309 1.60 15.39 3.09
CA ARG A 309 1.79 16.80 3.46
C ARG A 309 0.82 17.22 4.56
N MET A 310 1.20 17.02 5.82
CA MET A 310 0.41 17.46 6.98
C MET A 310 0.17 18.97 7.03
N LEU A 311 1.09 19.76 6.46
CA LEU A 311 1.07 21.23 6.44
C LEU A 311 -0.02 21.82 5.54
N LEU A 312 -0.74 21.00 4.76
CA LEU A 312 -1.82 21.49 3.88
C LEU A 312 -3.14 21.72 4.64
N LEU A 313 -3.28 21.13 5.83
CA LEU A 313 -4.46 21.29 6.67
C LEU A 313 -4.25 22.40 7.72
N THR A 314 -3.92 23.63 7.33
CA THR A 314 -3.81 24.73 8.30
C THR A 314 -5.18 25.27 8.73
N ASP A 315 -6.23 25.02 7.94
CA ASP A 315 -7.56 25.55 8.21
C ASP A 315 -8.34 24.71 9.22
N THR A 316 -8.77 25.33 10.33
CA THR A 316 -9.55 24.69 11.41
C THR A 316 -10.82 24.00 10.89
N LEU A 317 -11.48 24.58 9.89
CA LEU A 317 -12.71 24.03 9.30
C LEU A 317 -12.44 22.74 8.51
N ARG A 318 -11.33 22.64 7.78
CA ARG A 318 -10.95 21.44 7.02
C ARG A 318 -10.56 20.31 7.98
N TRP A 319 -9.87 20.63 9.07
CA TRP A 319 -9.60 19.69 10.15
C TRP A 319 -10.87 19.15 10.79
N GLY A 320 -11.81 20.02 11.19
CA GLY A 320 -13.05 19.58 11.82
C GLY A 320 -13.91 18.70 10.92
N LEU A 321 -13.99 18.99 9.61
CA LEU A 321 -14.68 18.14 8.64
C LEU A 321 -13.97 16.79 8.45
N PHE A 322 -12.64 16.78 8.43
CA PHE A 322 -11.85 15.55 8.30
C PHE A 322 -11.99 14.66 9.55
N GLU A 323 -11.93 15.24 10.75
CA GLU A 323 -12.13 14.53 12.01
C GLU A 323 -13.54 13.92 12.08
N LEU A 324 -14.58 14.68 11.73
CA LEU A 324 -15.95 14.19 11.66
C LEU A 324 -16.07 13.01 10.68
N PHE A 325 -15.45 13.11 9.50
CA PHE A 325 -15.43 12.04 8.50
C PHE A 325 -14.76 10.77 9.04
N LEU A 326 -13.64 10.90 9.76
CA LEU A 326 -12.96 9.77 10.39
C LEU A 326 -13.84 9.11 11.47
N VAL A 327 -14.48 9.89 12.32
CA VAL A 327 -15.39 9.38 13.37
C VAL A 327 -16.52 8.58 12.73
N ILE A 328 -17.16 9.12 11.67
CA ILE A 328 -18.23 8.41 10.95
C ILE A 328 -17.72 7.08 10.38
N CYS A 329 -16.53 7.06 9.76
CA CYS A 329 -15.95 5.83 9.20
C CYS A 329 -15.65 4.77 10.26
N VAL A 330 -15.17 5.18 11.44
CA VAL A 330 -14.87 4.27 12.55
C VAL A 330 -16.16 3.70 13.13
N VAL A 331 -17.16 4.55 13.38
CA VAL A 331 -18.45 4.15 13.92
C VAL A 331 -19.17 3.20 12.97
N SER A 332 -19.19 3.49 11.67
CA SER A 332 -19.85 2.63 10.68
C SER A 332 -19.19 1.26 10.54
N LYS A 333 -17.86 1.17 10.60
CA LYS A 333 -17.14 -0.12 10.64
C LYS A 333 -17.45 -0.89 11.92
N PHE A 334 -17.42 -0.21 13.06
CA PHE A 334 -17.69 -0.83 14.35
C PHE A 334 -19.11 -1.41 14.39
N LEU A 335 -20.11 -0.65 13.95
CA LEU A 335 -21.49 -1.11 13.81
C LEU A 335 -21.62 -2.24 12.78
N GLY A 336 -20.89 -2.17 11.66
CA GLY A 336 -20.88 -3.19 10.62
C GLY A 336 -20.36 -4.55 11.07
N VAL A 337 -19.58 -4.61 12.15
CA VAL A 337 -19.13 -5.87 12.77
C VAL A 337 -20.06 -6.29 13.90
N ILE A 338 -20.50 -5.36 14.76
CA ILE A 338 -21.34 -5.71 15.92
C ILE A 338 -22.72 -6.24 15.50
N LEU A 339 -23.39 -5.59 14.54
CA LEU A 339 -24.73 -5.97 14.10
C LEU A 339 -24.83 -7.44 13.66
N PRO A 340 -23.99 -7.95 12.72
CA PRO A 340 -24.03 -9.35 12.33
C PRO A 340 -23.58 -10.30 13.45
N CYS A 341 -22.66 -9.88 14.33
CA CYS A 341 -22.22 -10.70 15.47
C CYS A 341 -23.33 -10.91 16.51
N LEU A 342 -24.12 -9.87 16.79
CA LEU A 342 -25.29 -9.96 17.67
C LEU A 342 -26.37 -10.87 17.05
N TYR A 343 -26.60 -10.74 15.73
CA TYR A 343 -27.52 -11.63 15.02
C TYR A 343 -27.05 -13.10 15.05
N CYS A 344 -25.73 -13.33 14.97
CA CYS A 344 -25.11 -14.64 15.09
C CYS A 344 -24.99 -15.17 16.53
N LYS A 345 -25.57 -14.47 17.52
CA LYS A 345 -25.55 -14.81 18.97
C LYS A 345 -24.13 -15.05 19.52
N MET A 346 -23.16 -14.26 19.07
CA MET A 346 -21.81 -14.30 19.64
C MET A 346 -21.76 -13.60 21.01
N PRO A 347 -20.92 -14.07 21.94
CA PRO A 347 -20.78 -13.40 23.25
C PRO A 347 -20.25 -11.97 23.06
N HIS A 348 -20.71 -11.06 23.92
CA HIS A 348 -20.45 -9.62 23.78
C HIS A 348 -18.95 -9.27 23.83
N ARG A 349 -18.15 -9.99 24.63
CA ARG A 349 -16.70 -9.76 24.76
C ARG A 349 -15.96 -10.07 23.46
N ASP A 350 -16.29 -11.19 22.83
CA ASP A 350 -15.69 -11.61 21.55
C ASP A 350 -16.15 -10.68 20.42
N THR A 351 -17.39 -10.21 20.49
CA THR A 351 -17.96 -9.27 19.51
C THR A 351 -17.24 -7.91 19.57
N VAL A 352 -17.07 -7.35 20.77
CA VAL A 352 -16.39 -6.06 20.94
C VAL A 352 -14.91 -6.15 20.58
N SER A 353 -14.22 -7.22 20.97
CA SER A 353 -12.82 -7.42 20.60
C SER A 353 -12.64 -7.59 19.10
N LEU A 354 -13.50 -8.37 18.43
CA LEU A 354 -13.48 -8.50 16.97
C LEU A 354 -13.76 -7.17 16.27
N ALA A 355 -14.73 -6.39 16.76
CA ALA A 355 -15.05 -5.07 16.21
C ALA A 355 -13.86 -4.10 16.34
N LEU A 356 -13.17 -4.09 17.48
CA LEU A 356 -11.94 -3.31 17.66
C LEU A 356 -10.79 -3.79 16.76
N MET A 357 -10.65 -5.10 16.53
CA MET A 357 -9.64 -5.63 15.60
C MET A 357 -9.92 -5.20 14.15
N MET A 358 -11.18 -5.24 13.71
CA MET A 358 -11.58 -4.90 12.34
C MET A 358 -11.60 -3.40 12.03
N THR A 359 -11.67 -2.53 13.05
CA THR A 359 -11.54 -1.08 12.88
C THR A 359 -10.09 -0.63 12.66
N THR A 360 -9.10 -1.42 13.10
CA THR A 360 -7.70 -1.10 12.84
C THR A 360 -7.41 -1.15 11.33
N LYS A 361 -6.93 -0.04 10.79
CA LYS A 361 -6.53 0.08 9.39
C LYS A 361 -5.06 -0.32 9.26
N GLY A 362 -4.77 -1.13 8.24
CA GLY A 362 -3.45 -1.71 8.04
C GLY A 362 -2.62 -1.03 6.95
N ILE A 363 -1.44 -1.58 6.73
CA ILE A 363 -0.47 -1.19 5.68
C ILE A 363 -1.10 -1.13 4.28
N TYR A 364 -2.07 -2.02 4.01
CA TYR A 364 -2.81 -2.06 2.75
C TYR A 364 -3.42 -0.70 2.38
N GLU A 365 -4.05 -0.02 3.34
CA GLU A 365 -4.69 1.29 3.07
C GLU A 365 -3.69 2.42 2.81
N ILE A 366 -2.49 2.31 3.36
CA ILE A 366 -1.42 3.30 3.15
C ILE A 366 -0.85 3.15 1.74
N VAL A 367 -0.54 1.92 1.33
CA VAL A 367 0.02 1.62 0.00
C VAL A 367 -1.03 1.90 -1.09
N ALA A 368 -2.27 1.53 -0.84
CA ALA A 368 -3.44 1.89 -1.63
C ALA A 368 -3.54 3.39 -1.95
N ALA A 369 -3.51 4.23 -0.92
CA ALA A 369 -3.58 5.68 -1.07
C ALA A 369 -2.39 6.23 -1.87
N THR A 370 -1.22 5.63 -1.68
CA THR A 370 0.02 5.96 -2.37
C THR A 370 -0.09 5.67 -3.87
N LEU A 371 -0.55 4.48 -4.26
CA LEU A 371 -0.78 4.13 -5.67
C LEU A 371 -1.83 5.02 -6.33
N TRP A 372 -2.96 5.24 -5.66
CA TRP A 372 -4.01 6.11 -6.18
C TRP A 372 -3.50 7.52 -6.50
N GLN A 373 -2.60 8.05 -5.67
CA GLN A 373 -1.97 9.34 -5.93
C GLN A 373 -1.07 9.32 -7.17
N ASP A 374 -0.33 8.23 -7.41
CA ASP A 374 0.53 8.09 -8.59
C ASP A 374 -0.27 8.01 -9.89
N ASP A 375 -1.36 7.24 -9.92
CA ASP A 375 -2.16 7.11 -11.13
C ASP A 375 -2.90 8.40 -11.48
N ARG A 376 -3.28 9.19 -10.47
CA ARG A 376 -3.80 10.54 -10.69
C ARG A 376 -2.76 11.45 -11.38
N VAL A 377 -1.48 11.37 -10.98
CA VAL A 377 -0.41 12.16 -11.60
C VAL A 377 -0.16 11.70 -13.03
N ARG A 378 -0.13 10.39 -13.29
CA ARG A 378 0.03 9.83 -14.65
C ARG A 378 -1.10 10.25 -15.59
N PHE A 379 -2.34 10.23 -15.12
CA PHE A 379 -3.50 10.65 -15.91
C PHE A 379 -3.40 12.12 -16.35
N LEU A 380 -2.88 12.99 -15.48
CA LEU A 380 -2.66 14.41 -15.80
C LEU A 380 -1.53 14.61 -16.81
N GLN A 381 -0.54 13.72 -16.86
CA GLN A 381 0.58 13.78 -17.80
C GLN A 381 0.23 13.22 -19.19
N HIS A 382 -0.62 12.18 -19.24
CA HIS A 382 -1.06 11.53 -20.49
C HIS A 382 -2.59 11.42 -20.51
N PRO A 383 -3.31 12.50 -20.85
CA PRO A 383 -4.76 12.42 -21.00
C PRO A 383 -5.10 11.48 -22.17
N PRO A 384 -6.15 10.63 -22.04
CA PRO A 384 -6.60 9.79 -23.13
C PRO A 384 -7.00 10.66 -24.33
N PRO A 385 -6.82 10.18 -25.57
CA PRO A 385 -7.30 10.88 -26.75
C PRO A 385 -8.81 11.14 -26.62
N PRO A 386 -9.31 12.30 -27.06
CA PRO A 386 -10.73 12.59 -27.01
C PRO A 386 -11.49 11.48 -27.75
N ALA A 387 -12.56 10.98 -27.15
CA ALA A 387 -13.44 10.02 -27.80
C ALA A 387 -13.90 10.61 -29.13
N ALA A 388 -13.66 9.88 -30.22
CA ALA A 388 -14.23 10.25 -31.51
C ALA A 388 -15.75 10.01 -31.41
N ASP A 389 -16.50 11.10 -31.37
CA ASP A 389 -17.97 11.11 -31.42
C ASP A 389 -18.50 10.58 -32.76
#